data_AF-A0A1V4RZ22-F1
#
_entry.id   AF-A0A1V4RZ22-F1
#
_cell.length_a   1.000
_cell.length_b   1.000
_cell.length_c   1.000
_cell.angle_alpha   90.00
_cell.angle_beta   90.00
_cell.angle_gamma   90.00
#
_symmetry.space_group_name_H-M   'P 1'
#
loop_
_entity.id
_entity.type
_entity.pdbx_description
1 polymer ?
#
loop_
_entity_poly.entity_id
_entity_poly.type
_entity_poly.pdbx_seq_one_letter_code
_entity_poly.pdbx_strand_id
1 'polypeptide(L)'
;MKPCPNHQETLWLDVYGELDPIKRSAWERHLKTCTGCREERQRLLGLLDLVRDEMAPPQLSPKKASALSWSIKRGLREQRANARWWKGLLSMPNRFIPALAAVSLLIVALGWFAVSKVQSPSSIQNLADLKSEEQVMVKDLEVIDNLDFLEEMDTLRKLVQVVDNRDII
;
A
#
# COMPACT_ATOMS: atom_id res chain seq x y z
N MET A 1 -19.29 8.96 37.85
CA MET A 1 -18.67 8.54 36.58
C MET A 1 -18.17 9.80 35.88
N LYS A 2 -16.89 9.85 35.48
CA LYS A 2 -16.39 11.01 34.73
C LYS A 2 -16.87 10.90 33.27
N PRO A 3 -17.42 11.97 32.68
CA PRO A 3 -17.78 11.95 31.27
C PRO A 3 -16.52 11.69 30.44
N CYS A 4 -16.57 10.68 29.57
CA CYS A 4 -15.48 10.37 28.66
C CYS A 4 -15.68 11.24 27.40
N PRO A 5 -14.80 12.23 27.15
CA PRO A 5 -14.94 13.13 26.01
C PRO A 5 -14.75 12.33 24.71
N ASN A 6 -15.64 12.57 23.73
CA ASN A 6 -15.62 11.95 22.40
C ASN A 6 -15.54 10.41 22.39
N HIS A 7 -16.07 9.74 23.43
CA HIS A 7 -16.01 8.29 23.54
C HIS A 7 -16.76 7.58 22.41
N GLN A 8 -17.93 8.10 22.01
CA GLN A 8 -18.79 7.47 21.00
C GLN A 8 -18.15 7.48 19.61
N GLU A 9 -17.63 8.62 19.16
CA GLU A 9 -16.93 8.73 17.87
C GLU A 9 -15.68 7.84 17.84
N THR A 10 -14.88 7.89 18.90
CA THR A 10 -13.67 7.06 19.02
C THR A 10 -14.01 5.58 19.02
N LEU A 11 -15.10 5.19 19.67
CA LEU A 11 -15.59 3.81 19.72
C LEU A 11 -15.98 3.31 18.33
N TRP A 12 -16.76 4.08 17.58
CA TRP A 12 -17.17 3.70 16.23
C TRP A 12 -15.98 3.56 15.29
N LEU A 13 -15.06 4.54 15.30
CA LEU A 13 -13.85 4.49 14.49
C LEU A 13 -12.95 3.32 14.88
N ASP A 14 -12.86 2.97 16.17
CA ASP A 14 -12.09 1.81 16.64
C ASP A 14 -12.68 0.50 16.11
N VAL A 15 -14.01 0.36 16.21
CA VAL A 15 -14.72 -0.86 15.80
C VAL A 15 -14.68 -1.08 14.29
N TYR A 16 -14.78 -0.02 13.49
CA TYR A 16 -14.61 -0.11 12.02
C TYR A 16 -13.14 -0.16 11.58
N GLY A 17 -12.18 -0.02 12.50
CA GLY A 17 -10.75 -0.04 12.19
C GLY A 17 -10.21 1.26 11.58
N GLU A 18 -11.03 2.30 11.49
CA GLU A 18 -10.73 3.62 10.92
C GLU A 18 -10.06 4.58 11.93
N LEU A 19 -9.85 4.14 13.17
CA LEU A 19 -9.19 4.97 14.17
C LEU A 19 -7.71 5.20 13.84
N ASP A 20 -7.32 6.47 13.82
CA ASP A 20 -5.94 6.91 13.62
C ASP A 20 -4.96 6.19 14.58
N PRO A 21 -3.76 5.75 14.13
CA PRO A 21 -2.83 5.00 14.95
C PRO A 21 -2.41 5.70 16.26
N ILE A 22 -2.29 7.03 16.25
CA ILE A 22 -1.94 7.83 17.43
C ILE A 22 -3.09 7.77 18.43
N LYS A 23 -4.32 7.98 17.95
CA LYS A 23 -5.54 7.92 18.77
C LYS A 23 -5.80 6.50 19.31
N ARG A 24 -5.48 5.46 18.53
CA ARG A 24 -5.61 4.05 18.94
C ARG A 24 -4.82 3.74 20.21
N SER A 25 -3.57 4.19 20.30
CA SER A 25 -2.74 3.96 21.50
C SER A 25 -3.31 4.62 22.77
N ALA A 26 -3.92 5.81 22.62
CA ALA A 26 -4.58 6.51 23.71
C ALA A 26 -5.89 5.82 24.12
N TRP A 27 -6.66 5.37 23.13
CA TRP A 27 -7.90 4.63 23.31
C TRP A 27 -7.69 3.29 24.01
N GLU A 28 -6.69 2.50 23.63
CA GLU A 28 -6.35 1.24 24.30
C GLU A 28 -5.96 1.45 25.77
N ARG A 29 -5.25 2.55 26.08
CA ARG A 29 -4.93 2.92 27.46
C ARG A 29 -6.19 3.29 28.25
N HIS A 30 -7.12 4.00 27.61
CA HIS A 30 -8.42 4.34 28.19
C HIS A 30 -9.26 3.08 28.50
N LEU A 31 -9.33 2.12 27.58
CA LEU A 31 -10.07 0.86 27.76
C LEU A 31 -9.55 0.02 28.94
N LYS A 32 -8.27 0.16 29.32
CA LYS A 32 -7.71 -0.50 30.50
C LYS A 32 -8.22 0.09 31.81
N THR A 33 -8.55 1.38 31.84
CA THR A 33 -8.97 2.10 33.06
C THR A 33 -10.48 2.29 33.15
N CYS A 34 -11.18 2.38 32.03
CA CYS A 34 -12.63 2.58 31.97
C CYS A 34 -13.35 1.27 31.65
N THR A 35 -14.11 0.74 32.62
CA THR A 35 -14.92 -0.48 32.41
C THR A 35 -16.14 -0.22 31.52
N GLY A 36 -16.79 0.95 31.66
CA GLY A 36 -17.97 1.30 30.86
C GLY A 36 -17.69 1.31 29.36
N CYS A 37 -16.62 1.99 28.92
CA CYS A 37 -16.24 2.00 27.50
C CYS A 37 -15.78 0.63 26.99
N ARG A 38 -15.24 -0.23 27.87
CA ARG A 38 -14.88 -1.61 27.51
C ARG A 38 -16.12 -2.47 27.27
N GLU A 39 -17.10 -2.40 28.15
CA GLU A 39 -18.36 -3.11 28.02
C GLU A 39 -19.14 -2.65 26.79
N GLU A 40 -19.19 -1.34 26.54
CA GLU A 40 -19.83 -0.75 25.37
C GLU A 40 -19.18 -1.25 24.06
N ARG A 41 -17.85 -1.26 24.01
CA ARG A 41 -17.11 -1.82 22.87
C ARG A 41 -17.41 -3.29 22.65
N GLN A 42 -17.43 -4.08 23.71
CA GLN A 42 -17.68 -5.51 23.61
C GLN A 42 -19.13 -5.79 23.18
N ARG A 43 -20.08 -4.98 23.61
CA ARG A 43 -21.48 -5.04 23.16
C ARG A 43 -21.59 -4.72 21.67
N LEU A 44 -20.92 -3.67 21.21
CA LEU A 44 -20.94 -3.26 19.81
C LEU A 44 -20.30 -4.31 18.90
N LEU A 45 -19.16 -4.87 19.29
CA LEU A 45 -18.53 -5.99 18.58
C LEU A 45 -19.44 -7.21 18.52
N GLY A 46 -20.10 -7.56 19.62
CA GLY A 46 -21.05 -8.68 19.65
C GLY A 46 -22.24 -8.49 18.70
N LEU A 47 -22.74 -7.25 18.57
CA LEU A 47 -23.80 -6.94 17.60
C LEU A 47 -23.30 -7.09 16.16
N LEU A 48 -22.10 -6.62 15.86
CA LEU A 48 -21.51 -6.77 14.51
C LEU A 48 -21.19 -8.22 14.17
N ASP A 49 -20.75 -9.02 15.15
CA ASP A 49 -20.53 -10.44 14.96
C ASP A 49 -21.85 -11.15 14.64
N LEU A 50 -22.95 -10.82 15.33
CA LEU A 50 -24.27 -11.37 15.03
C LEU A 50 -24.72 -11.04 13.60
N VAL A 51 -24.56 -9.78 13.18
CA VAL A 51 -24.86 -9.35 11.80
C VAL A 51 -23.97 -10.09 10.80
N ARG A 52 -22.69 -10.27 11.11
CA ARG A 52 -21.76 -11.01 10.25
C ARG A 52 -22.13 -12.48 10.12
N ASP A 53 -22.63 -13.10 11.19
CA ASP A 53 -23.02 -14.50 11.19
C ASP A 53 -24.34 -14.73 10.43
N GLU A 54 -25.27 -13.77 10.48
CA GLU A 54 -26.51 -13.79 9.70
C GLU A 54 -26.27 -13.49 8.21
N MET A 55 -25.25 -12.69 7.89
CA MET A 55 -24.87 -12.42 6.50
C MET A 55 -24.08 -13.59 5.92
N ALA A 56 -24.68 -14.31 4.97
CA ALA A 56 -23.94 -15.28 4.18
C ALA A 56 -22.81 -14.57 3.42
N PRO A 57 -21.53 -14.93 3.65
CA PRO A 57 -20.43 -14.30 2.93
C PRO A 57 -20.56 -14.61 1.42
N PRO A 58 -20.17 -13.67 0.54
CA PRO A 58 -20.20 -13.92 -0.88
C PRO A 58 -19.31 -15.12 -1.20
N GLN A 59 -19.90 -16.16 -1.77
CA GLN A 59 -19.16 -17.38 -2.12
C GLN A 59 -18.19 -17.05 -3.24
N LEU A 60 -16.89 -17.07 -2.93
CA LEU A 60 -15.84 -16.93 -3.92
C LEU A 60 -15.72 -18.23 -4.70
N SER A 61 -15.63 -18.15 -6.03
CA SER A 61 -15.32 -19.33 -6.83
C SER A 61 -13.95 -19.89 -6.44
N PRO A 62 -13.73 -21.22 -6.50
CA PRO A 62 -12.46 -21.83 -6.11
C PRO A 62 -11.24 -21.21 -6.78
N LYS A 63 -11.37 -20.81 -8.06
CA LYS A 63 -10.34 -20.13 -8.84
C LYS A 63 -9.98 -18.74 -8.27
N LYS A 64 -10.99 -17.95 -7.87
CA LYS A 64 -10.79 -16.63 -7.25
C LYS A 64 -10.18 -16.77 -5.85
N ALA A 65 -10.66 -17.73 -5.06
CA ALA A 65 -10.12 -18.01 -3.74
C ALA A 65 -8.64 -18.46 -3.80
N SER A 66 -8.28 -19.35 -4.73
CA SER A 66 -6.89 -19.78 -4.92
C SER A 66 -6.00 -18.62 -5.36
N ALA A 67 -6.45 -17.79 -6.31
CA ALA A 67 -5.70 -16.64 -6.79
C ALA A 67 -5.44 -15.61 -5.67
N LEU A 68 -6.46 -15.28 -4.89
CA LEU A 68 -6.34 -14.37 -3.75
C LEU A 68 -5.42 -14.93 -2.66
N SER A 69 -5.58 -16.20 -2.30
CA SER A 69 -4.72 -16.82 -1.29
C SER A 69 -3.25 -16.86 -1.74
N TRP A 70 -3.01 -17.03 -3.04
CA TRP A 70 -1.68 -17.04 -3.61
C TRP A 70 -1.05 -15.64 -3.62
N SER A 71 -1.81 -14.61 -4.01
CA SER A 71 -1.31 -13.22 -4.00
C SER A 71 -0.96 -12.76 -2.58
N ILE A 72 -1.79 -13.08 -1.58
CA ILE A 72 -1.52 -12.79 -0.17
C ILE A 72 -0.26 -13.52 0.30
N LYS A 73 -0.15 -14.83 0.05
CA LYS A 73 1.03 -15.63 0.43
C LYS A 73 2.30 -15.12 -0.23
N ARG A 74 2.21 -14.68 -1.49
CA ARG A 74 3.31 -14.11 -2.25
C ARG A 74 3.75 -12.77 -1.64
N GLY A 75 2.82 -11.84 -1.40
CA GLY A 75 3.13 -10.56 -0.78
C GLY A 75 3.79 -10.69 0.60
N LEU A 76 3.28 -11.60 1.44
CA LEU A 76 3.90 -11.91 2.74
C LEU A 76 5.32 -12.50 2.59
N ARG A 77 5.53 -13.36 1.58
CA ARG A 77 6.85 -13.95 1.31
C ARG A 77 7.83 -12.88 0.83
N GLU A 78 7.42 -12.00 -0.05
CA GLU A 78 8.23 -10.89 -0.58
C GLU A 78 8.60 -9.91 0.55
N GLN A 79 7.65 -9.54 1.40
CA GLN A 79 7.91 -8.68 2.56
C GLN A 79 8.90 -9.33 3.54
N ARG A 80 8.77 -10.64 3.78
CA ARG A 80 9.71 -11.40 4.63
C ARG A 80 11.10 -11.56 3.99
N ALA A 81 11.16 -11.76 2.68
CA ALA A 81 12.40 -11.86 1.92
C ALA A 81 13.16 -10.53 1.95
N ASN A 82 12.47 -9.42 1.69
CA ASN A 82 13.04 -8.08 1.80
C ASN A 82 13.53 -7.81 3.22
N ALA A 83 12.70 -8.04 4.24
CA ALA A 83 13.12 -7.83 5.63
C ALA A 83 14.35 -8.67 6.01
N ARG A 84 14.49 -9.89 5.48
CA ARG A 84 15.67 -10.74 5.68
C ARG A 84 16.89 -10.21 4.93
N TRP A 85 16.73 -9.74 3.71
CA TRP A 85 17.80 -9.13 2.92
C TRP A 85 18.36 -7.88 3.60
N TRP A 86 17.48 -6.98 4.06
CA TRP A 86 17.86 -5.79 4.83
C TRP A 86 18.56 -6.15 6.15
N LYS A 87 18.08 -7.17 6.87
CA LYS A 87 18.76 -7.68 8.07
C LYS A 87 20.14 -8.29 7.77
N GLY A 88 20.30 -8.99 6.65
CA GLY A 88 21.59 -9.53 6.23
C GLY A 88 22.60 -8.43 5.88
N LEU A 89 22.14 -7.38 5.21
CA LEU A 89 22.96 -6.21 4.87
C LEU A 89 23.36 -5.41 6.13
N LEU A 90 22.45 -5.23 7.08
CA LEU A 90 22.74 -4.54 8.35
C LEU A 90 23.62 -5.38 9.30
N SER A 91 23.60 -6.70 9.15
CA SER A 91 24.42 -7.65 9.91
C SER A 91 25.80 -7.89 9.30
N MET A 92 26.20 -7.11 8.27
CA MET A 92 27.56 -7.21 7.74
C MET A 92 28.56 -6.87 8.84
N PRO A 93 29.62 -7.68 9.04
CA PRO A 93 30.57 -7.44 10.10
C PRO A 93 31.24 -6.07 9.91
N ASN A 94 31.36 -5.33 11.02
CA ASN A 94 31.84 -3.94 11.11
C ASN A 94 33.21 -3.68 10.41
N ARG A 95 33.91 -4.76 10.05
CA ARG A 95 35.19 -4.79 9.32
C ARG A 95 35.07 -4.32 7.87
N PHE A 96 33.89 -4.43 7.24
CA PHE A 96 33.69 -4.02 5.85
C PHE A 96 33.19 -2.57 5.68
N ILE A 97 32.79 -1.91 6.77
CA ILE A 97 32.38 -0.50 6.77
C ILE A 97 33.47 0.45 6.24
N PRO A 98 34.74 0.36 6.68
CA PRO A 98 35.78 1.27 6.17
C PRO A 98 36.10 1.05 4.68
N ALA A 99 36.01 -0.20 4.20
CA ALA A 99 36.24 -0.52 2.80
C ALA A 99 35.09 0.00 1.90
N LEU A 100 33.84 -0.14 2.33
CA LEU A 100 32.68 0.42 1.63
C LEU A 100 32.71 1.96 1.57
N ALA A 101 33.14 2.62 2.66
CA ALA A 101 33.30 4.07 2.69
C ALA A 101 34.38 4.57 1.73
N ALA A 102 35.50 3.85 1.61
CA ALA A 102 36.55 4.19 0.65
C ALA A 102 36.06 4.02 -0.81
N VAL A 103 35.33 2.94 -1.10
CA VAL A 103 34.76 2.69 -2.43
C VAL A 103 33.70 3.72 -2.78
N SER A 104 32.82 4.12 -1.86
CA SER A 104 31.82 5.16 -2.13
C SER A 104 32.46 6.52 -2.41
N LEU A 105 33.51 6.89 -1.67
CA LEU A 105 34.29 8.10 -1.94
C LEU A 105 34.99 8.04 -3.31
N LEU A 106 35.52 6.88 -3.71
CA LEU A 106 36.10 6.70 -5.04
C LEU A 106 35.03 6.82 -6.14
N ILE A 107 33.84 6.24 -5.96
CA ILE A 107 32.74 6.37 -6.93
C ILE A 107 32.28 7.83 -7.04
N VAL A 108 32.17 8.55 -5.93
CA VAL A 108 31.81 9.98 -5.93
C VAL A 108 32.90 10.82 -6.59
N ALA A 109 34.18 10.56 -6.28
CA ALA A 109 35.30 11.27 -6.87
C ALA A 109 35.44 10.98 -8.38
N LEU A 110 35.31 9.72 -8.79
CA LEU A 110 35.35 9.31 -10.20
C LEU A 110 34.12 9.81 -10.95
N GLY A 111 32.94 9.80 -10.34
CA GLY A 111 31.71 10.35 -10.91
C GLY A 111 31.82 11.86 -11.10
N TRP A 112 32.31 12.59 -10.10
CA TRP A 112 32.57 14.02 -10.19
C TRP A 112 33.62 14.33 -11.26
N PHE A 113 34.72 13.57 -11.29
CA PHE A 113 35.79 13.74 -12.27
C PHE A 113 35.32 13.42 -13.70
N ALA A 114 34.53 12.36 -13.88
CA ALA A 114 33.94 11.97 -15.17
C ALA A 114 32.93 13.03 -15.65
N VAL A 115 32.03 13.51 -14.79
CA VAL A 115 31.08 14.59 -15.14
C VAL A 115 31.83 15.89 -15.48
N SER A 116 32.89 16.21 -14.73
CA SER A 116 33.71 17.40 -15.02
C SER A 116 34.49 17.30 -16.33
N LYS A 117 34.87 16.09 -16.78
CA LYS A 117 35.53 15.86 -18.08
C LYS A 117 34.55 15.67 -19.25
N VAL A 118 33.33 15.19 -18.99
CA VAL A 118 32.26 14.94 -19.98
C VAL A 118 31.46 16.22 -20.31
N GLN A 119 31.90 17.38 -19.83
CA GLN A 119 31.53 18.68 -20.42
C GLN A 119 32.19 18.95 -21.79
N SER A 120 32.83 17.94 -22.40
CA SER A 120 33.13 17.96 -23.84
C SER A 120 31.85 17.56 -24.61
N PRO A 121 31.33 18.41 -25.51
CA PRO A 121 29.96 18.35 -26.03
C PRO A 121 29.60 17.14 -26.91
N SER A 122 30.51 16.19 -27.12
CA SER A 122 30.29 15.04 -28.01
C SER A 122 29.75 13.78 -27.31
N SER A 123 29.86 13.65 -25.99
CA SER A 123 29.44 12.42 -25.30
C SER A 123 28.01 12.47 -24.72
N ILE A 124 27.43 13.66 -24.56
CA ILE A 124 26.07 13.86 -24.04
C ILE A 124 25.00 13.46 -25.07
N GLN A 125 25.32 13.50 -26.36
CA GLN A 125 24.38 13.12 -27.43
C GLN A 125 24.01 11.63 -27.38
N ASN A 126 24.95 10.74 -27.06
CA ASN A 126 24.68 9.29 -26.96
C ASN A 126 23.90 8.89 -25.69
N LEU A 127 24.01 9.66 -24.60
CA LEU A 127 23.27 9.41 -23.35
C LEU A 127 21.86 9.99 -23.38
N ALA A 128 21.65 11.09 -24.11
CA ALA A 128 20.32 11.65 -24.34
C ALA A 128 19.46 10.74 -25.23
N ASP A 129 20.08 10.06 -26.21
CA ASP A 129 19.41 9.14 -27.13
C ASP A 129 18.90 7.87 -26.39
N LEU A 130 19.74 7.27 -25.55
CA LEU A 130 19.36 6.10 -24.72
C LEU A 130 18.29 6.43 -23.67
N LYS A 131 18.35 7.63 -23.06
CA LYS A 131 17.34 8.08 -22.10
C LYS A 131 16.01 8.40 -22.78
N SER A 132 16.04 8.82 -24.05
CA SER A 132 14.84 9.07 -24.84
C SER A 132 14.13 7.76 -25.21
N GLU A 133 14.85 6.71 -25.60
CA GLU A 133 14.25 5.37 -25.81
C GLU A 133 13.65 4.78 -24.52
N GLU A 134 14.35 4.88 -23.40
CA GLU A 134 13.85 4.39 -22.10
C GLU A 134 12.59 5.17 -21.66
N GLN A 135 12.57 6.49 -21.86
CA GLN A 135 11.43 7.32 -21.49
C GLN A 135 10.21 7.12 -22.40
N VAL A 136 10.40 6.75 -23.67
CA VAL A 136 9.32 6.38 -24.60
C VAL A 136 8.71 5.03 -24.19
N MET A 137 9.53 4.03 -23.84
CA MET A 137 9.01 2.74 -23.37
C MET A 137 8.25 2.83 -22.04
N VAL A 138 8.67 3.71 -21.12
CA VAL A 138 7.96 3.91 -19.83
C VAL A 138 6.60 4.59 -20.05
N LYS A 139 6.50 5.51 -21.00
CA LYS A 139 5.22 6.14 -21.36
C LYS A 139 4.26 5.15 -22.01
N ASP A 140 4.75 4.24 -22.85
CA ASP A 140 3.91 3.21 -23.47
C ASP A 140 3.38 2.20 -22.43
N LEU A 141 4.11 1.92 -21.35
CA LEU A 141 3.61 1.10 -20.23
C LEU A 141 2.49 1.80 -19.44
N GLU A 142 2.60 3.11 -19.19
CA GLU A 142 1.58 3.88 -18.45
C GLU A 142 0.29 4.04 -19.26
N VAL A 143 0.37 4.05 -20.60
CA VAL A 143 -0.80 4.04 -21.49
C VAL A 143 -1.50 2.67 -21.47
N ILE A 144 -0.75 1.57 -21.35
CA ILE A 144 -1.32 0.22 -21.23
C ILE A 144 -2.07 0.03 -19.89
N ASP A 145 -1.55 0.60 -18.79
CA ASP A 145 -2.18 0.50 -17.46
C ASP A 145 -3.49 1.33 -17.36
N ASN A 146 -3.66 2.33 -18.23
CA ASN A 146 -4.88 3.14 -18.31
C ASN A 146 -5.97 2.57 -19.23
N LEU A 147 -5.69 1.51 -20.01
CA LEU A 147 -6.70 0.90 -20.88
C LEU A 147 -7.75 0.09 -20.08
N ASP A 148 -7.35 -0.54 -18.97
CA ASP A 148 -8.28 -1.27 -18.08
C ASP A 148 -9.27 -0.32 -17.38
N PHE A 149 -8.92 0.96 -17.19
CA PHE A 149 -9.80 1.95 -16.55
C PHE A 149 -10.84 2.52 -17.52
N LEU A 150 -10.55 2.53 -18.83
CA LEU A 150 -11.49 3.00 -19.85
C LEU A 150 -12.53 1.93 -20.24
N GLU A 151 -12.24 0.64 -20.04
CA GLU A 151 -13.19 -0.45 -20.28
C GLU A 151 -14.32 -0.48 -19.23
N GLU A 152 -14.04 -0.18 -17.95
CA GLU A 152 -15.05 -0.14 -16.90
C GLU A 152 -16.04 1.04 -17.03
N MET A 153 -15.64 2.18 -17.62
CA MET A 153 -16.54 3.31 -17.86
C MET A 153 -17.63 3.02 -18.90
N ASP A 154 -17.38 2.14 -19.86
CA ASP A 154 -18.37 1.78 -20.89
C ASP A 154 -19.41 0.77 -20.36
N THR A 155 -19.07 0.00 -19.32
CA THR A 155 -20.00 -0.89 -18.62
C THR A 155 -21.00 -0.13 -17.75
N LEU A 156 -20.57 0.98 -17.12
CA LEU A 156 -21.45 1.86 -16.35
C LEU A 156 -22.44 2.63 -17.23
N ARG A 157 -22.05 3.00 -18.47
CA ARG A 157 -22.93 3.69 -19.42
C ARG A 157 -24.09 2.80 -19.90
N LYS A 158 -23.86 1.49 -20.06
CA LYS A 158 -24.91 0.51 -20.42
C LYS A 158 -25.91 0.26 -19.29
N LEU A 159 -25.49 0.40 -18.02
CA LEU A 159 -26.38 0.25 -16.86
C LEU A 159 -27.34 1.43 -16.72
N VAL A 160 -26.90 2.67 -17.00
CA VAL A 160 -27.78 3.85 -17.02
C VAL A 160 -28.81 3.76 -18.14
N GLN A 161 -28.40 3.28 -19.33
CA GLN A 161 -29.30 3.18 -20.49
C GLN A 161 -30.41 2.13 -20.33
N VAL A 162 -30.20 1.09 -19.52
CA VAL A 162 -31.22 0.07 -19.21
C VAL A 162 -32.18 0.55 -18.11
N VAL A 163 -31.72 1.40 -17.18
CA VAL A 163 -32.57 1.98 -16.15
C VAL A 163 -33.51 3.03 -16.73
N ASP A 164 -33.02 3.93 -17.62
CA ASP A 164 -33.86 4.95 -18.25
C ASP A 164 -34.95 4.37 -19.18
N ASN A 165 -34.73 3.20 -19.77
CA ASN A 165 -35.71 2.57 -20.66
C ASN A 165 -36.79 1.75 -19.92
N ARG A 166 -36.67 1.58 -18.59
CA ARG A 166 -37.70 0.89 -17.78
C ARG A 166 -38.76 1.83 -17.21
N ASP A 167 -38.55 3.14 -17.33
CA ASP A 167 -39.52 4.16 -16.89
C ASP A 167 -40.50 4.57 -18.01
N ILE A 168 -40.46 3.88 -19.17
CA ILE A 168 -41.37 4.07 -20.30
C ILE A 168 -42.02 2.73 -20.68
N ILE A 169 -42.69 2.05 -19.74
CA ILE A 169 -43.84 1.14 -19.99
C ILE A 169 -44.84 1.32 -18.85
#